data_AF-A0A9E1QAP7-F1
#
_entry.id   AF-A0A9E1QAP7-F1
#
_cell.length_a   1.000
_cell.length_b   1.000
_cell.length_c   1.000
_cell.angle_alpha   90.00
_cell.angle_beta   90.00
_cell.angle_gamma   90.00
#
_symmetry.space_group_name_H-M   'P 1'
#
loop_
_entity.id
_entity.type
_entity.pdbx_description
1 polymer ?
#
loop_
_entity_poly.entity_id
_entity_poly.type
_entity_poly.pdbx_seq_one_letter_code
_entity_poly.pdbx_strand_id
1 'polypeptide(L)'
;MSVTGIILAGGLSSRMGNDKGVIQLDQQKMVEKVISILSPIVDRIIVSANNSNYEQFKFSVIKDKYGRIGPLGGIISCLEESTTDHNLILSCDTPRINTSSLNSLLKFSNEFEVVVPYHHGHFEPLAAYYNKGSLDYLIGQMKAGEYKLHNILKGLDFKAVTFPESDETLKEFFNINSKSDLIKYHDY
;
A
#
# COMPACT_ATOMS: atom_id res chain seq x y z
N MET A 1 -7.96 -10.39 -16.38
CA MET A 1 -8.24 -9.29 -15.41
C MET A 1 -7.06 -8.36 -15.46
N SER A 2 -7.28 -7.04 -15.59
CA SER A 2 -6.17 -6.08 -15.53
C SER A 2 -6.06 -5.46 -14.14
N VAL A 3 -4.85 -5.39 -13.58
CA VAL A 3 -4.56 -4.93 -12.22
C VAL A 3 -3.56 -3.77 -12.26
N THR A 4 -3.87 -2.73 -11.50
CA THR A 4 -2.94 -1.63 -11.21
C THR A 4 -2.29 -1.84 -9.85
N GLY A 5 -0.96 -1.83 -9.78
CA GLY A 5 -0.22 -1.68 -8.54
C GLY A 5 -0.13 -0.21 -8.15
N ILE A 6 -0.59 0.14 -6.95
CA ILE A 6 -0.50 1.48 -6.38
C ILE A 6 0.51 1.41 -5.24
N ILE A 7 1.63 2.12 -5.41
CA ILE A 7 2.68 2.21 -4.39
C ILE A 7 2.49 3.50 -3.60
N LEU A 8 2.23 3.39 -2.31
CA LEU A 8 2.15 4.54 -1.42
C LEU A 8 3.57 4.90 -0.94
N ALA A 9 4.21 5.82 -1.64
CA ALA A 9 5.54 6.32 -1.32
C ALA A 9 5.51 7.67 -0.59
N GLY A 10 4.35 8.33 -0.55
CA GLY A 10 4.16 9.65 0.06
C GLY A 10 3.85 9.61 1.56
N GLY A 11 4.45 10.54 2.30
CA GLY A 11 4.14 10.80 3.71
C GLY A 11 5.19 11.70 4.35
N LEU A 12 4.78 12.55 5.30
CA LEU A 12 5.72 13.35 6.08
C LEU A 12 6.49 12.43 7.04
N SER A 13 7.64 11.97 6.62
CA SER A 13 8.61 11.30 7.50
C SER A 13 9.36 12.33 8.33
N SER A 14 8.66 12.95 9.29
CA SER A 14 9.31 13.85 10.25
C SER A 14 10.40 13.12 11.07
N ARG A 15 10.27 11.79 11.22
CA ARG A 15 11.17 10.95 12.02
C ARG A 15 12.43 10.49 11.28
N MET A 16 12.43 10.44 9.94
CA MET A 16 13.63 10.03 9.17
C MET A 16 14.24 11.16 8.32
N GLY A 17 13.63 12.35 8.32
CA GLY A 17 14.20 13.58 7.74
C GLY A 17 14.25 13.63 6.21
N ASN A 18 13.91 12.54 5.52
CA ASN A 18 13.85 12.40 4.07
C ASN A 18 12.61 11.62 3.65
N ASP A 19 12.27 11.70 2.36
CA ASP A 19 11.23 10.87 1.75
C ASP A 19 11.55 9.37 1.95
N LYS A 20 10.64 8.60 2.55
CA LYS A 20 10.96 7.23 3.00
C LYS A 20 11.27 6.30 1.84
N GLY A 21 10.56 6.46 0.72
CA GLY A 21 10.70 5.54 -0.41
C GLY A 21 12.08 5.58 -1.07
N VAL A 22 12.85 6.66 -0.89
CA VAL A 22 14.24 6.78 -1.41
C VAL A 22 15.30 6.34 -0.42
N ILE A 23 14.92 5.87 0.78
CA ILE A 23 15.86 5.29 1.73
C ILE A 23 16.43 4.01 1.13
N GLN A 24 17.77 3.94 1.14
CA GLN A 24 18.47 2.72 0.76
C GLN A 24 18.28 1.66 1.83
N LEU A 25 17.92 0.48 1.37
CA LEU A 25 17.77 -0.71 2.15
C LEU A 25 18.53 -1.82 1.42
N ASP A 26 19.65 -2.22 2.01
CA ASP A 26 20.74 -2.92 1.34
C ASP A 26 21.30 -2.08 0.16
N GLN A 27 21.24 -2.61 -1.06
CA GLN A 27 21.70 -1.93 -2.29
C GLN A 27 20.56 -1.33 -3.12
N GLN A 28 19.31 -1.38 -2.64
CA GLN A 28 18.13 -0.93 -3.36
C GLN A 28 17.33 0.08 -2.52
N LYS A 29 16.67 1.03 -3.16
CA LYS A 29 15.71 1.92 -2.48
C LYS A 29 14.47 1.10 -2.09
N MET A 30 13.83 1.45 -0.99
CA MET A 30 12.60 0.78 -0.54
C MET A 30 11.52 0.74 -1.63
N VAL A 31 11.36 1.83 -2.40
CA VAL A 31 10.41 1.85 -3.53
C VAL A 31 10.78 0.85 -4.63
N GLU A 32 12.07 0.65 -4.92
CA GLU A 32 12.53 -0.31 -5.94
C GLU A 32 12.21 -1.75 -5.52
N LYS A 33 12.34 -2.06 -4.22
CA LYS A 33 11.92 -3.36 -3.69
C LYS A 33 10.42 -3.59 -3.87
N VAL A 34 9.60 -2.60 -3.51
CA VAL A 34 8.15 -2.70 -3.66
C VAL A 34 7.71 -2.77 -5.13
N ILE A 35 8.39 -2.05 -6.03
CA ILE A 35 8.21 -2.21 -7.49
C ILE A 35 8.50 -3.65 -7.90
N SER A 36 9.60 -4.25 -7.44
CA SER A 36 9.97 -5.63 -7.80
C SER A 36 8.97 -6.68 -7.29
N ILE A 37 8.32 -6.41 -6.16
CA ILE A 37 7.28 -7.27 -5.57
C ILE A 37 6.00 -7.24 -6.39
N LEU A 38 5.57 -6.06 -6.85
CA LEU A 38 4.32 -5.87 -7.60
C LEU A 38 4.45 -6.19 -9.09
N SER A 39 5.58 -5.84 -9.72
CA SER A 39 5.76 -5.94 -11.18
C SER A 39 5.39 -7.30 -11.79
N PRO A 40 5.63 -8.46 -11.13
CA PRO A 40 5.27 -9.77 -11.69
C PRO A 40 3.75 -10.06 -11.70
N ILE A 41 2.94 -9.26 -10.99
CA ILE A 41 1.53 -9.56 -10.71
C ILE A 41 0.56 -8.43 -11.07
N VAL A 42 1.06 -7.34 -11.66
CA VAL A 42 0.25 -6.19 -12.11
C VAL A 42 0.62 -5.80 -13.54
N ASP A 43 -0.32 -5.22 -14.28
CA ASP A 43 -0.06 -4.75 -15.64
C ASP A 43 0.56 -3.35 -15.68
N ARG A 44 0.36 -2.58 -14.61
CA ARG A 44 0.84 -1.20 -14.51
C ARG A 44 1.11 -0.83 -13.06
N ILE A 45 2.01 0.14 -12.87
CA ILE A 45 2.35 0.67 -11.56
C ILE A 45 2.13 2.18 -11.56
N ILE A 46 1.47 2.65 -10.52
CA ILE A 46 1.29 4.06 -10.16
C ILE A 46 1.98 4.28 -8.81
N VAL A 47 2.70 5.39 -8.66
CA VAL A 47 3.35 5.77 -7.40
C VAL A 47 2.67 7.01 -6.83
N SER A 48 2.05 6.87 -5.65
CA SER A 48 1.55 8.01 -4.88
C SER A 48 2.71 8.70 -4.18
N ALA A 49 3.14 9.87 -4.65
CA ALA A 49 4.21 10.64 -4.03
C ALA A 49 4.05 12.15 -4.28
N ASN A 50 4.52 12.96 -3.33
CA ASN A 50 4.54 14.43 -3.48
C ASN A 50 5.84 14.93 -4.15
N ASN A 51 6.80 14.04 -4.36
CA ASN A 51 8.11 14.34 -4.93
C ASN A 51 8.18 13.82 -6.38
N SER A 52 8.60 14.66 -7.32
CA SER A 52 8.78 14.26 -8.73
C SER A 52 9.98 13.34 -8.96
N ASN A 53 10.87 13.18 -7.97
CA ASN A 53 12.02 12.26 -8.10
C ASN A 53 11.61 10.82 -8.44
N TYR A 54 10.38 10.38 -8.12
CA TYR A 54 9.90 9.05 -8.47
C TYR A 54 9.66 8.86 -9.99
N GLU A 55 9.59 9.94 -10.77
CA GLU A 55 9.47 9.87 -12.24
C GLU A 55 10.69 9.20 -12.87
N GLN A 56 11.84 9.16 -12.18
CA GLN A 56 13.05 8.46 -12.62
C GLN A 56 12.82 6.96 -12.86
N PHE A 57 11.81 6.37 -12.21
CA PHE A 57 11.43 4.97 -12.36
C PHE A 57 10.49 4.72 -13.55
N LYS A 58 10.16 5.76 -14.34
CA LYS A 58 9.28 5.70 -15.51
C LYS A 58 7.85 5.22 -15.21
N PHE A 59 7.40 5.39 -13.97
CA PHE A 59 6.02 5.14 -13.54
C PHE A 59 5.24 6.45 -13.44
N SER A 60 3.92 6.36 -13.56
CA SER A 60 3.03 7.50 -13.31
C SER A 60 3.11 7.90 -11.83
N VAL A 61 3.55 9.13 -11.57
CA VAL A 61 3.60 9.69 -10.21
C VAL A 61 2.35 10.53 -9.98
N ILE A 62 1.54 10.15 -9.00
CA ILE A 62 0.31 10.85 -8.64
C ILE A 62 0.53 11.55 -7.30
N LYS A 63 0.27 12.85 -7.27
CA LYS A 63 0.32 13.64 -6.04
C LYS A 63 -0.95 13.43 -5.24
N ASP A 64 -0.81 13.43 -3.92
CA ASP A 64 -1.96 13.43 -3.01
C ASP A 64 -2.69 14.78 -3.13
N LYS A 65 -3.90 14.75 -3.72
CA LYS A 65 -4.74 15.95 -3.96
C LYS A 65 -5.36 16.48 -2.67
N TYR A 66 -5.43 15.65 -1.63
CA TYR A 66 -6.19 15.93 -0.42
C TYR A 66 -5.27 16.31 0.74
N GLY A 67 -4.11 15.66 0.87
CA GLY A 67 -3.03 16.00 1.78
C GLY A 67 -3.40 15.93 3.27
N ARG A 68 -2.42 15.69 4.15
CA ARG A 68 -2.57 15.75 5.63
C ARG A 68 -3.69 14.88 6.26
N ILE A 69 -4.30 13.96 5.50
CA ILE A 69 -5.33 13.02 5.97
C ILE A 69 -4.81 11.58 6.06
N GLY A 70 -3.49 11.43 6.19
CA GLY A 70 -2.83 10.12 6.20
C GLY A 70 -2.87 9.43 4.83
N PRO A 71 -2.74 8.08 4.77
CA PRO A 71 -2.64 7.34 3.51
C PRO A 71 -3.91 7.39 2.65
N LEU A 72 -5.07 7.71 3.24
CA LEU A 72 -6.35 7.78 2.52
C LEU A 72 -6.30 8.74 1.33
N GLY A 73 -5.66 9.91 1.48
CA GLY A 73 -5.56 10.89 0.40
C GLY A 73 -4.81 10.36 -0.82
N GLY A 74 -3.70 9.65 -0.59
CA GLY A 74 -2.94 8.97 -1.64
C GLY A 74 -3.74 7.84 -2.30
N ILE A 75 -4.48 7.05 -1.52
CA ILE A 75 -5.36 5.99 -2.04
C ILE A 75 -6.42 6.59 -2.96
N ILE A 76 -7.18 7.58 -2.49
CA ILE A 76 -8.24 8.23 -3.29
C ILE A 76 -7.65 8.84 -4.56
N SER A 77 -6.55 9.61 -4.43
CA SER A 77 -5.91 10.27 -5.57
C SER A 77 -5.45 9.26 -6.63
N CYS A 78 -4.91 8.11 -6.24
CA CYS A 78 -4.50 7.08 -7.18
C CYS A 78 -5.69 6.27 -7.75
N LEU A 79 -6.74 6.02 -6.97
CA LEU A 79 -7.94 5.34 -7.48
C LEU A 79 -8.70 6.19 -8.50
N GLU A 80 -8.72 7.52 -8.34
CA GLU A 80 -9.27 8.45 -9.34
C GLU A 80 -8.56 8.29 -10.69
N GLU A 81 -7.22 8.21 -10.67
CA GLU A 81 -6.36 8.14 -11.87
C GLU A 81 -6.20 6.72 -12.42
N SER A 82 -6.43 5.69 -11.61
CA SER A 82 -6.32 4.30 -12.05
C SER A 82 -7.35 4.01 -13.13
N THR A 83 -6.94 3.37 -14.22
CA THR A 83 -7.86 3.00 -15.31
C THR A 83 -8.33 1.55 -15.22
N THR A 84 -8.13 0.88 -14.08
CA THR A 84 -8.56 -0.49 -13.84
C THR A 84 -9.47 -0.57 -12.63
N ASP A 85 -10.43 -1.50 -12.67
CA ASP A 85 -11.29 -1.77 -11.52
C ASP A 85 -10.52 -2.43 -10.38
N HIS A 86 -9.45 -3.15 -10.69
CA HIS A 86 -8.65 -3.91 -9.72
C HIS A 86 -7.37 -3.18 -9.37
N ASN A 87 -7.15 -2.93 -8.07
CA ASN A 87 -5.99 -2.17 -7.59
C ASN A 87 -5.34 -2.87 -6.41
N LEU A 88 -4.05 -3.17 -6.49
CA LEU A 88 -3.24 -3.63 -5.35
C LEU A 88 -2.53 -2.44 -4.75
N ILE A 89 -2.87 -2.11 -3.51
CA ILE A 89 -2.25 -1.03 -2.76
C ILE A 89 -1.15 -1.61 -1.88
N LEU A 90 0.07 -1.08 -2.03
CA LEU A 90 1.21 -1.46 -1.22
C LEU A 90 2.00 -0.24 -0.76
N SER A 91 2.15 -0.07 0.54
CA SER A 91 3.01 0.97 1.11
C SER A 91 4.48 0.66 0.91
N CYS A 92 5.30 1.69 0.73
CA CYS A 92 6.74 1.52 0.59
C CYS A 92 7.42 1.00 1.87
N ASP A 93 6.75 1.11 3.04
CA ASP A 93 7.29 0.70 4.33
C ASP A 93 7.18 -0.80 4.65
N THR A 94 6.49 -1.59 3.82
CA THR A 94 6.44 -3.07 3.90
C THR A 94 7.26 -3.77 2.81
N PRO A 95 8.60 -3.62 2.74
CA PRO A 95 9.39 -4.13 1.63
C PRO A 95 9.68 -5.65 1.70
N ARG A 96 9.15 -6.38 2.69
CA ARG A 96 9.33 -7.85 2.84
C ARG A 96 8.12 -8.67 2.40
N ILE A 97 7.01 -8.03 2.05
CA ILE A 97 5.80 -8.77 1.69
C ILE A 97 6.05 -9.65 0.47
N ASN A 98 5.52 -10.87 0.50
CA ASN A 98 5.73 -11.80 -0.59
C ASN A 98 4.73 -11.54 -1.72
N THR A 99 5.20 -11.63 -2.96
CA THR A 99 4.35 -11.57 -4.17
C THR A 99 3.23 -12.64 -4.13
N SER A 100 3.51 -13.82 -3.56
CA SER A 100 2.50 -14.88 -3.38
C SER A 100 1.36 -14.47 -2.44
N SER A 101 1.67 -13.70 -1.40
CA SER A 101 0.68 -13.21 -0.43
C SER A 101 -0.24 -12.17 -1.08
N LEU A 102 0.30 -11.25 -1.87
CA LEU A 102 -0.51 -10.31 -2.65
C LEU A 102 -1.37 -11.01 -3.71
N ASN A 103 -0.81 -12.02 -4.40
CA ASN A 103 -1.57 -12.86 -5.33
C ASN A 103 -2.73 -13.61 -4.65
N SER A 104 -2.57 -13.99 -3.38
CA SER A 104 -3.64 -14.64 -2.63
C SER A 104 -4.86 -13.75 -2.44
N LEU A 105 -4.66 -12.42 -2.32
CA LEU A 105 -5.74 -11.44 -2.20
C LEU A 105 -6.54 -11.32 -3.50
N LEU A 106 -5.84 -11.34 -4.65
CA LEU A 106 -6.46 -11.23 -5.96
C LEU A 106 -7.46 -12.36 -6.28
N LYS A 107 -7.37 -13.50 -5.60
CA LYS A 107 -8.32 -14.61 -5.75
C LYS A 107 -9.76 -14.22 -5.40
N PHE A 108 -9.95 -13.22 -4.56
CA PHE A 108 -11.25 -12.74 -4.08
C PHE A 108 -11.66 -11.39 -4.71
N SER A 109 -10.89 -10.89 -5.68
CA SER A 109 -11.02 -9.54 -6.23
C SER A 109 -12.35 -9.25 -6.96
N ASN A 110 -13.06 -10.29 -7.42
CA ASN A 110 -14.36 -10.16 -8.09
C ASN A 110 -15.54 -10.28 -7.12
N GLU A 111 -15.30 -10.58 -5.85
CA GLU A 111 -16.34 -10.87 -4.86
C GLU A 111 -16.50 -9.75 -3.82
N PHE A 112 -15.44 -8.95 -3.60
CA PHE A 112 -15.40 -7.96 -2.53
C PHE A 112 -14.84 -6.62 -3.02
N GLU A 113 -15.28 -5.53 -2.38
CA GLU A 113 -14.74 -4.20 -2.62
C GLU A 113 -13.30 -4.07 -2.12
N VAL A 114 -12.98 -4.76 -1.02
CA VAL A 114 -11.63 -4.78 -0.43
C VAL A 114 -11.26 -6.19 0.00
N VAL A 115 -10.01 -6.59 -0.25
CA VAL A 115 -9.45 -7.83 0.27
C VAL A 115 -8.17 -7.50 1.02
N VAL A 116 -8.17 -7.76 2.33
CA VAL A 116 -7.15 -7.27 3.27
C VAL A 116 -6.50 -8.43 4.03
N PRO A 117 -5.16 -8.46 4.16
CA PRO A 117 -4.50 -9.40 5.05
C PRO A 117 -4.93 -9.19 6.51
N TYR A 118 -5.07 -10.30 7.23
CA TYR A 118 -5.31 -10.31 8.67
C TYR A 118 -4.31 -11.25 9.35
N HIS A 119 -3.58 -10.74 10.34
CA HIS A 119 -2.65 -11.53 11.15
C HIS A 119 -2.48 -10.88 12.52
N HIS A 120 -2.24 -11.70 13.55
CA HIS A 120 -1.97 -11.22 14.92
C HIS A 120 -2.97 -10.17 15.44
N GLY A 121 -4.26 -10.29 15.10
CA GLY A 121 -5.27 -9.32 15.54
C GLY A 121 -5.37 -8.02 14.73
N HIS A 122 -4.59 -7.88 13.64
CA HIS A 122 -4.48 -6.65 12.88
C HIS A 122 -4.80 -6.83 11.40
N PHE A 123 -5.42 -5.81 10.81
CA PHE A 123 -5.60 -5.67 9.36
C PHE A 123 -4.48 -4.84 8.75
N GLU A 124 -4.06 -5.20 7.54
CA GLU A 124 -3.04 -4.48 6.76
C GLU A 124 -3.67 -3.72 5.58
N PRO A 125 -4.38 -2.59 5.80
CA PRO A 125 -5.08 -1.86 4.75
C PRO A 125 -4.17 -1.23 3.70
N LEU A 126 -2.86 -1.17 3.98
CA LEU A 126 -1.83 -0.62 3.10
C LEU A 126 -1.04 -1.71 2.36
N ALA A 127 -1.47 -2.97 2.46
CA ALA A 127 -0.95 -4.11 1.70
C ALA A 127 -2.13 -4.97 1.21
N ALA A 128 -3.08 -4.32 0.53
CA ALA A 128 -4.42 -4.86 0.29
C ALA A 128 -4.91 -4.58 -1.13
N TYR A 129 -5.89 -5.38 -1.57
CA TYR A 129 -6.61 -5.15 -2.80
C TYR A 129 -7.81 -4.21 -2.56
N TYR A 130 -8.02 -3.27 -3.48
CA TYR A 130 -9.18 -2.39 -3.52
C TYR A 130 -9.80 -2.42 -4.92
N ASN A 131 -11.11 -2.58 -4.98
CA ASN A 131 -11.89 -2.35 -6.17
C ASN A 131 -12.12 -0.83 -6.34
N LYS A 132 -12.05 -0.33 -7.58
CA LYS A 132 -12.28 1.09 -7.89
C LYS A 132 -13.70 1.55 -7.51
N GLY A 133 -14.68 0.65 -7.49
CA GLY A 133 -16.04 0.92 -7.02
C GLY A 133 -16.13 1.43 -5.57
N SER A 134 -15.12 1.13 -4.73
CA SER A 134 -15.06 1.66 -3.36
C SER A 134 -14.78 3.16 -3.28
N LEU A 135 -14.38 3.81 -4.38
CA LEU A 135 -13.91 5.18 -4.43
C LEU A 135 -14.93 6.20 -3.86
N ASP A 136 -16.19 6.09 -4.26
CA ASP A 136 -17.24 7.03 -3.82
C ASP A 136 -17.45 6.95 -2.30
N TYR A 137 -17.41 5.74 -1.74
CA TYR A 137 -17.49 5.54 -0.30
C TYR A 137 -16.27 6.13 0.42
N LEU A 138 -15.05 5.89 -0.10
CA LEU A 138 -13.81 6.45 0.48
C LEU A 138 -13.84 7.99 0.49
N ILE A 139 -14.31 8.61 -0.61
CA ILE A 139 -14.50 10.07 -0.70
C ILE A 139 -15.55 10.53 0.31
N GLY A 140 -16.65 9.79 0.48
CA GLY A 140 -17.68 10.06 1.48
C GLY A 140 -17.13 10.07 2.91
N GLN A 141 -16.36 9.06 3.28
CA GLN A 141 -15.73 8.97 4.61
C GLN A 141 -14.74 10.12 4.84
N MET A 142 -13.91 10.43 3.85
CA MET A 142 -13.00 11.56 3.91
C MET A 142 -13.75 12.88 4.14
N LYS A 143 -14.84 13.13 3.40
CA LYS A 143 -15.69 14.34 3.58
C LYS A 143 -16.36 14.40 4.95
N ALA A 144 -16.66 13.24 5.54
CA ALA A 144 -17.19 13.12 6.89
C ALA A 144 -16.12 13.26 7.99
N GLY A 145 -14.84 13.42 7.62
CA GLY A 145 -13.74 13.57 8.57
C GLY A 145 -13.21 12.27 9.16
N GLU A 146 -13.61 11.12 8.62
CA GLU A 146 -13.03 9.82 8.98
C GLU A 146 -11.85 9.52 8.04
N TYR A 147 -10.67 9.32 8.64
CA TYR A 147 -9.39 9.13 7.93
C TYR A 147 -8.70 7.83 8.31
N LYS A 148 -9.19 7.13 9.34
CA LYS A 148 -8.60 5.87 9.82
C LYS A 148 -9.09 4.73 8.95
N LEU A 149 -8.20 4.19 8.11
CA LEU A 149 -8.54 3.09 7.21
C LEU A 149 -9.17 1.90 7.95
N HIS A 150 -8.68 1.53 9.15
CA HIS A 150 -9.27 0.46 9.96
C HIS A 150 -10.75 0.69 10.34
N ASN A 151 -11.19 1.95 10.47
CA ASN A 151 -12.60 2.27 10.68
C ASN A 151 -13.37 2.25 9.36
N ILE A 152 -12.80 2.87 8.32
CA ILE A 152 -13.39 2.96 6.98
C ILE A 152 -13.70 1.57 6.42
N LEU A 153 -12.77 0.61 6.56
CA LEU A 153 -12.92 -0.77 6.12
C LEU A 153 -14.21 -1.43 6.61
N LYS A 154 -14.69 -1.09 7.81
CA LYS A 154 -15.85 -1.74 8.44
C LYS A 154 -17.17 -1.42 7.74
N GLY A 155 -17.22 -0.37 6.92
CA GLY A 155 -18.41 -0.02 6.13
C GLY A 155 -18.30 -0.38 4.65
N LEU A 156 -17.22 -1.05 4.24
CA LEU A 156 -17.07 -1.65 2.91
C LEU A 156 -17.39 -3.14 2.97
N ASP A 157 -17.78 -3.72 1.84
CA ASP A 157 -17.81 -5.18 1.70
C ASP A 157 -16.38 -5.70 1.54
N PHE A 158 -15.81 -6.21 2.65
CA PHE A 158 -14.42 -6.63 2.68
C PHE A 158 -14.22 -8.09 3.07
N LYS A 159 -13.18 -8.70 2.49
CA LYS A 159 -12.67 -10.02 2.86
C LYS A 159 -11.37 -9.89 3.64
N ALA A 160 -11.35 -10.43 4.85
CA ALA A 160 -10.11 -10.71 5.58
C ALA A 160 -9.51 -12.04 5.09
N VAL A 161 -8.25 -12.00 4.63
CA VAL A 161 -7.46 -13.20 4.34
C VAL A 161 -6.52 -13.44 5.51
N THR A 162 -6.79 -14.48 6.30
CA THR A 162 -6.02 -14.80 7.50
C THR A 162 -4.68 -15.43 7.13
N PHE A 163 -3.60 -14.83 7.59
CA PHE A 163 -2.24 -15.38 7.52
C PHE A 163 -1.89 -16.10 8.83
N PRO A 164 -0.99 -17.11 8.81
CA PRO A 164 -0.60 -17.83 10.01
C PRO A 164 -0.02 -16.89 11.08
N GLU A 165 -0.35 -17.14 12.34
CA GLU A 165 0.31 -16.47 13.47
C GLU A 165 1.69 -17.08 13.68
N SER A 166 2.69 -16.54 12.96
CA SER A 166 4.08 -16.98 13.03
C SER A 166 5.06 -15.82 12.89
N ASP A 167 6.30 -16.04 13.31
CA ASP A 167 7.39 -15.08 13.17
C ASP A 167 7.66 -14.74 11.70
N GLU A 168 7.49 -15.71 10.78
CA GLU A 168 7.63 -15.47 9.34
C GLU A 168 6.58 -14.47 8.84
N THR A 169 5.32 -14.59 9.29
CA THR A 169 4.28 -13.63 8.95
C THR A 169 4.60 -12.24 9.52
N LEU A 170 5.07 -12.16 10.77
CA LEU A 170 5.49 -10.87 11.36
C LEU A 170 6.65 -10.24 10.57
N LYS A 171 7.62 -11.04 10.14
CA LYS A 171 8.73 -10.58 9.28
C LYS A 171 8.24 -10.14 7.91
N GLU A 172 7.28 -10.84 7.33
CA GLU A 172 6.72 -10.55 6.01
C GLU A 172 5.99 -9.19 5.99
N PHE A 173 5.15 -8.94 6.99
CA PHE A 173 4.39 -7.69 7.12
C PHE A 173 5.13 -6.60 7.93
N PHE A 174 6.45 -6.76 8.14
CA PHE A 174 7.22 -5.82 8.96
C PHE A 174 7.32 -4.44 8.31
N ASN A 175 6.90 -3.42 9.07
CA ASN A 175 6.88 -2.02 8.65
C ASN A 175 8.15 -1.28 9.08
N ILE A 176 8.82 -0.60 8.15
CA ILE A 176 10.01 0.21 8.41
C ILE A 176 9.64 1.69 8.57
N ASN A 177 9.53 2.14 9.82
CA ASN A 177 9.07 3.48 10.15
C ASN A 177 10.12 4.38 10.81
N SER A 178 11.24 3.79 11.22
CA SER A 178 12.30 4.45 11.98
C SER A 178 13.67 3.83 11.69
N LYS A 179 14.74 4.49 12.14
CA LYS A 179 16.11 3.95 12.04
C LYS A 179 16.29 2.64 12.81
N SER A 180 15.61 2.46 13.95
CA SER A 180 15.66 1.20 14.69
C SER A 180 14.99 0.05 13.93
N ASP A 181 14.00 0.35 13.09
CA ASP A 181 13.35 -0.67 12.26
C ASP A 181 14.28 -1.12 11.13
N LEU A 182 15.13 -0.23 10.60
CA LEU A 182 16.16 -0.61 9.63
C LEU A 182 17.16 -1.62 10.21
N ILE A 183 17.57 -1.44 11.47
CA ILE A 183 18.46 -2.39 12.15
C ILE A 183 17.78 -3.75 12.27
N LYS A 184 16.55 -3.78 12.82
CA LYS A 184 15.76 -5.00 12.94
C LYS A 184 15.51 -5.68 11.60
N TYR A 185 15.30 -4.91 10.55
CA TYR A 185 15.10 -5.43 9.20
C TYR A 185 16.32 -6.25 8.72
N HIS A 186 17.54 -5.81 9.03
CA HIS A 186 18.76 -6.55 8.67
C HIS A 186 19.01 -7.78 9.56
N ASP A 187 18.46 -7.80 10.78
CA ASP A 187 18.56 -8.93 11.71
C ASP A 187 17.57 -10.07 11.37
N TYR A 188 16.58 -9.81 10.50
CA TYR A 188 15.52 -10.75 10.13
C TYR A 188 15.81 -11.61 8.92
#